data_AF-A0A8J4QU13-F1
#
_entry.id   AF-A0A8J4QU13-F1
#
_cell.length_a   1.000
_cell.length_b   1.000
_cell.length_c   1.000
_cell.angle_alpha   90.00
_cell.angle_beta   90.00
_cell.angle_gamma   90.00
#
_symmetry.space_group_name_H-M   'P 1'
#
loop_
_entity.id
_entity.type
_entity.pdbx_description
1 polymer ?
#
loop_
_entity_poly.entity_id
_entity_poly.type
_entity_poly.pdbx_seq_one_letter_code
_entity_poly.pdbx_strand_id
1 'polypeptide(L)'
;MNQDTRRLQKVSDDVRDEYLVYRAREPRLAIPEENSSSLRRIPKLEDPADHSKLGLVPRRADLDMNHHVNNVTYIGWVLESLPQEIIDSHELQTITLDYRRECQHDDIVDSLTSVEPVEDAELVSKIQGTNGSTAATENNEDLRQFLHLLRVSGDGLEINRGRTEWRKKHAR
;
A
#
# COMPACT_ATOMS: atom_id res chain seq x y z
N MET A 1 -16.65 8.31 -7.38
CA MET A 1 -17.53 7.15 -7.11
C MET A 1 -18.93 7.70 -6.89
N ASN A 2 -19.96 7.17 -7.53
CA ASN A 2 -21.33 7.58 -7.24
C ASN A 2 -21.76 6.98 -5.88
N GLN A 3 -22.26 7.80 -4.96
CA GLN A 3 -22.54 7.38 -3.58
C GLN A 3 -23.74 6.42 -3.50
N ASP A 4 -24.78 6.60 -4.32
CA ASP A 4 -25.99 5.76 -4.29
C ASP A 4 -25.78 4.40 -4.96
N THR A 5 -25.16 4.41 -6.14
CA THR A 5 -25.00 3.21 -6.98
C THR A 5 -23.71 2.45 -6.71
N ARG A 6 -22.76 3.05 -5.98
CA ARG A 6 -21.45 2.48 -5.68
C ARG A 6 -20.67 2.07 -6.94
N ARG A 7 -20.91 2.78 -8.04
CA ARG A 7 -20.25 2.58 -9.34
C ARG A 7 -19.33 3.74 -9.69
N LEU A 8 -18.25 3.41 -10.41
CA LEU A 8 -17.38 4.41 -11.00
C LEU A 8 -18.15 5.22 -12.05
N GLN A 9 -17.99 6.53 -12.01
CA GLN A 9 -18.60 7.48 -12.94
C GLN A 9 -17.49 8.29 -13.60
N LYS A 10 -17.68 8.64 -14.87
CA LYS A 10 -16.78 9.58 -15.56
C LYS A 10 -16.81 10.94 -14.86
N VAL A 11 -15.67 11.62 -14.83
CA VAL A 11 -15.58 13.00 -14.34
C VAL A 11 -16.42 13.89 -15.27
N SER A 12 -17.37 14.64 -14.71
CA SER A 12 -18.22 15.55 -15.47
C SER A 12 -17.45 16.79 -15.93
N ASP A 13 -18.00 17.50 -16.91
CA ASP A 13 -17.42 18.74 -17.40
C ASP A 13 -17.33 19.79 -16.28
N ASP A 14 -18.38 19.95 -15.46
CA ASP A 14 -18.40 20.90 -14.34
C ASP A 14 -17.25 20.66 -13.33
N VAL A 15 -17.05 19.41 -12.89
CA VAL A 15 -15.98 19.04 -11.94
C VAL A 15 -14.61 19.25 -12.57
N ARG A 16 -14.47 18.89 -13.85
CA ARG A 16 -13.23 19.09 -14.58
C ARG A 16 -12.90 20.58 -14.67
N ASP A 17 -13.86 21.41 -15.04
CA ASP A 17 -13.65 22.83 -15.27
C ASP A 17 -13.37 23.57 -13.95
N GLU A 18 -13.97 23.15 -12.83
CA GLU A 18 -13.64 23.61 -11.48
C GLU A 18 -12.18 23.27 -11.10
N TYR A 19 -11.76 22.02 -11.31
CA TYR A 19 -10.46 21.53 -10.87
C TYR A 19 -9.30 22.00 -11.76
N LEU A 20 -9.51 22.09 -13.08
CA LEU A 20 -8.45 22.38 -14.04
C LEU A 20 -7.78 23.75 -13.84
N VAL A 21 -8.46 24.70 -13.19
CA VAL A 21 -7.90 26.02 -12.86
C VAL A 21 -6.67 25.90 -11.95
N TYR A 22 -6.61 24.88 -11.10
CA TYR A 22 -5.51 24.64 -10.18
C TYR A 22 -4.41 23.73 -10.75
N ARG A 23 -4.63 23.17 -11.94
CA ARG A 23 -3.69 22.22 -12.55
C ARG A 23 -2.49 22.97 -13.14
N ALA A 24 -1.29 22.55 -12.77
CA ALA A 24 -0.07 23.01 -13.44
C ALA A 24 -0.09 22.64 -14.93
N ARG A 25 0.32 23.57 -15.81
CA ARG A 25 0.36 23.35 -17.26
C ARG A 25 1.29 22.19 -17.64
N GLU A 26 2.41 22.07 -16.93
CA GLU A 26 3.37 21.00 -17.08
C GLU A 26 3.31 20.05 -15.86
N PRO A 27 3.29 18.72 -16.08
CA PRO A 27 3.31 17.76 -14.98
C PRO A 27 4.58 17.89 -14.13
N ARG A 28 4.40 17.97 -12.81
CA ARG A 28 5.51 17.91 -11.82
C ARG A 28 5.29 16.67 -10.97
N LEU A 29 5.83 15.55 -11.42
CA LEU A 29 5.62 14.26 -10.76
C LEU A 29 6.63 14.09 -9.63
N ALA A 30 6.14 13.88 -8.40
CA ALA A 30 6.99 13.51 -7.27
C ALA A 30 7.49 12.06 -7.38
N ILE A 31 6.72 11.22 -8.07
CA ILE A 31 7.06 9.83 -8.41
C ILE A 31 7.15 9.78 -9.93
N PRO A 32 8.36 9.64 -10.51
CA PRO A 32 8.52 9.51 -11.96
C PRO A 32 7.73 8.30 -12.49
N GLU A 33 7.16 8.40 -13.70
CA GLU A 33 6.49 7.24 -14.31
C GLU A 33 7.51 6.20 -14.80
N GLU A 34 8.64 6.64 -15.34
CA GLU A 34 9.69 5.75 -15.81
C GLU A 34 10.34 4.99 -14.64
N ASN A 35 10.34 3.66 -14.72
CA ASN A 35 10.98 2.75 -13.75
C ASN A 35 10.40 2.77 -12.32
N SER A 36 9.22 3.34 -12.09
CA SER A 36 8.62 3.32 -10.75
C SER A 36 8.14 1.93 -10.36
N SER A 37 8.61 1.44 -9.21
CA SER A 37 8.13 0.19 -8.61
C SER A 37 6.62 0.23 -8.32
N SER A 38 6.06 1.42 -8.10
CA SER A 38 4.62 1.63 -7.86
C SER A 38 3.71 1.29 -9.05
N LEU A 39 4.26 1.29 -10.28
CA LEU A 39 3.51 0.91 -11.48
C LEU A 39 3.51 -0.61 -11.72
N ARG A 40 4.36 -1.35 -11.01
CA ARG A 40 4.42 -2.81 -11.15
C ARG A 40 3.18 -3.42 -10.51
N ARG A 41 2.51 -4.30 -11.27
CA ARG A 41 1.38 -5.05 -10.77
C ARG A 41 1.76 -5.79 -9.48
N ILE A 42 0.94 -5.63 -8.45
CA ILE A 42 1.06 -6.40 -7.21
C ILE A 42 0.38 -7.75 -7.46
N PRO A 43 1.11 -8.88 -7.39
CA PRO A 43 0.51 -10.20 -7.48
C PRO A 43 -0.44 -10.43 -6.30
N LYS A 44 -1.44 -11.29 -6.51
CA LYS A 44 -2.35 -11.66 -5.43
C LYS A 44 -1.64 -12.69 -4.54
N LEU A 45 -1.66 -12.46 -3.23
CA LEU A 45 -1.15 -13.40 -2.24
C LEU A 45 -2.04 -14.65 -2.20
N GLU A 46 -1.43 -15.82 -2.26
CA GLU A 46 -2.11 -17.12 -2.18
C GLU A 46 -2.09 -17.66 -0.75
N ASP A 47 -3.12 -18.43 -0.37
CA ASP A 47 -3.14 -19.13 0.92
C ASP A 47 -2.29 -20.44 0.83
N PRO A 48 -1.60 -20.83 1.91
CA PRO A 48 -1.48 -20.13 3.18
C PRO A 48 -0.46 -18.97 3.12
N ALA A 49 -0.77 -17.88 3.82
CA ALA A 49 0.19 -16.80 4.04
C ALA A 49 1.26 -17.19 5.08
N ASP A 50 2.45 -16.57 5.00
CA ASP A 50 3.53 -16.82 5.96
C ASP A 50 3.17 -16.29 7.36
N HIS A 51 2.51 -15.13 7.40
CA HIS A 51 2.07 -14.45 8.60
C HIS A 51 0.65 -13.95 8.46
N SER A 52 -0.09 -13.92 9.58
CA SER A 52 -1.47 -13.45 9.60
C SER A 52 -1.87 -12.81 10.92
N LYS A 53 -2.77 -11.84 10.82
CA LYS A 53 -3.51 -11.24 11.93
C LYS A 53 -4.98 -11.23 11.57
N LEU A 54 -5.77 -12.03 12.28
CA LEU A 54 -7.19 -12.22 12.00
C LEU A 54 -8.06 -11.36 12.93
N GLY A 55 -9.27 -11.05 12.48
CA GLY A 55 -10.29 -10.46 13.36
C GLY A 55 -10.08 -8.99 13.69
N LEU A 56 -9.43 -8.23 12.82
CA LEU A 56 -9.29 -6.78 12.97
C LEU A 56 -10.65 -6.12 12.78
N VAL A 57 -11.00 -5.20 13.68
CA VAL A 57 -12.27 -4.47 13.65
C VAL A 57 -12.01 -2.96 13.65
N PRO A 58 -12.74 -2.19 12.82
CA PRO A 58 -12.65 -0.73 12.84
C PRO A 58 -13.13 -0.15 14.17
N ARG A 59 -12.40 0.84 14.68
CA ARG A 59 -12.83 1.64 15.82
C ARG A 59 -13.63 2.84 15.31
N ARG A 60 -14.39 3.47 16.21
CA ARG A 60 -15.12 4.71 15.90
C ARG A 60 -14.23 5.82 15.33
N ALA A 61 -12.97 5.91 15.77
CA ALA A 61 -12.00 6.89 15.29
C ALA A 61 -11.42 6.56 13.90
N ASP A 62 -11.60 5.32 13.43
CA ASP A 62 -11.11 4.86 12.14
C ASP A 62 -12.08 5.22 10.99
N LEU A 63 -13.26 5.80 11.28
CA LEU A 63 -14.27 6.19 10.30
C LEU A 63 -14.09 7.63 9.81
N ASP A 64 -14.31 7.84 8.52
CA ASP A 64 -14.32 9.17 7.88
C ASP A 64 -15.72 9.83 7.91
N MET A 65 -15.82 11.02 7.32
CA MET A 65 -17.09 11.77 7.24
C MET A 65 -18.17 11.10 6.39
N ASN A 66 -17.82 10.11 5.58
CA ASN A 66 -18.74 9.33 4.76
C ASN A 66 -19.16 8.03 5.47
N HIS A 67 -18.76 7.85 6.74
CA HIS A 67 -18.98 6.64 7.53
C HIS A 67 -18.26 5.39 7.01
N HIS A 68 -17.25 5.55 6.17
CA HIS A 68 -16.38 4.46 5.72
C HIS A 68 -15.11 4.42 6.54
N VAL A 69 -14.47 3.25 6.61
CA VAL A 69 -13.13 3.14 7.19
C VAL A 69 -12.16 4.00 6.37
N ASN A 70 -11.40 4.84 7.06
CA ASN A 70 -10.43 5.75 6.48
C ASN A 70 -9.29 4.98 5.80
N ASN A 71 -8.85 5.45 4.63
CA ASN A 71 -7.74 4.85 3.87
C ASN A 71 -6.45 4.65 4.70
N VAL A 72 -6.19 5.53 5.68
CA VAL A 72 -5.02 5.40 6.56
C VAL A 72 -5.13 4.19 7.50
N THR A 73 -6.33 3.79 7.89
CA THR A 73 -6.54 2.63 8.77
C THR A 73 -6.10 1.33 8.09
N TYR A 74 -6.34 1.19 6.78
CA TYR A 74 -5.87 0.02 6.02
C TYR A 74 -4.34 -0.08 6.02
N ILE A 75 -3.61 1.04 6.00
CA ILE A 75 -2.14 1.03 6.10
C ILE A 75 -1.71 0.44 7.44
N GLY A 76 -2.38 0.82 8.54
CA GLY A 76 -2.14 0.22 9.84
C GLY A 76 -2.37 -1.29 9.81
N TRP A 77 -3.54 -1.72 9.35
CA TRP A 77 -3.88 -3.15 9.26
C TRP A 77 -2.94 -3.97 8.38
N VAL A 78 -2.49 -3.42 7.24
CA VAL A 78 -1.50 -4.06 6.36
C VAL A 78 -0.20 -4.42 7.10
N LEU A 79 0.18 -3.61 8.09
CA LEU A 79 1.40 -3.80 8.86
C LEU A 79 1.21 -4.69 10.10
N GLU A 80 -0.02 -4.95 10.55
CA GLU A 80 -0.32 -5.75 11.76
C GLU A 80 0.10 -7.22 11.65
N SER A 81 0.16 -7.78 10.44
CA SER A 81 0.64 -9.15 10.20
C SER A 81 2.13 -9.23 9.87
N LEU A 82 2.84 -8.09 9.79
CA LEU A 82 4.27 -8.10 9.50
C LEU A 82 5.05 -8.57 10.74
N PRO A 83 6.09 -9.41 10.60
CA PRO A 83 6.88 -9.86 11.74
C PRO A 83 7.52 -8.71 12.52
N GLN A 84 7.45 -8.76 13.84
CA GLN A 84 7.98 -7.73 14.73
C GLN A 84 9.48 -7.52 14.51
N GLU A 85 10.22 -8.58 14.19
CA GLU A 85 11.66 -8.51 13.91
C GLU A 85 11.96 -7.56 12.74
N ILE A 86 11.12 -7.54 11.70
CA ILE A 86 11.27 -6.63 10.56
C ILE A 86 10.99 -5.20 10.98
N ILE A 87 9.92 -4.95 11.74
CA ILE A 87 9.58 -3.61 12.28
C ILE A 87 10.74 -3.06 13.13
N ASP A 88 11.37 -3.92 13.94
CA ASP A 88 12.44 -3.53 14.86
C ASP A 88 13.77 -3.30 14.15
N SER A 89 14.12 -4.16 13.18
CA SER A 89 15.45 -4.16 12.54
C SER A 89 15.52 -3.41 11.19
N HIS A 90 14.39 -3.19 10.52
CA HIS A 90 14.32 -2.54 9.20
C HIS A 90 13.43 -1.29 9.24
N GLU A 91 13.66 -0.39 8.31
CA GLU A 91 12.80 0.77 8.05
C GLU A 91 12.11 0.63 6.69
N LEU A 92 10.85 1.08 6.65
CA LEU A 92 10.03 1.06 5.44
C LEU A 92 10.57 2.07 4.43
N GLN A 93 10.98 1.58 3.26
CA GLN A 93 11.50 2.39 2.15
C GLN A 93 10.38 2.74 1.17
N THR A 94 9.57 1.75 0.78
CA THR A 94 8.49 1.91 -0.20
C THR A 94 7.25 1.17 0.26
N ILE A 95 6.07 1.78 0.05
CA ILE A 95 4.77 1.11 0.17
C ILE A 95 3.92 1.43 -1.06
N THR A 96 3.37 0.41 -1.70
CA THR A 96 2.44 0.53 -2.82
C THR A 96 1.16 -0.24 -2.49
N LEU A 97 -0.01 0.36 -2.70
CA LEU A 97 -1.31 -0.21 -2.30
C LEU A 97 -2.32 -0.14 -3.44
N ASP A 98 -2.96 -1.27 -3.72
CA ASP A 98 -4.11 -1.38 -4.63
C ASP A 98 -5.39 -1.52 -3.79
N TYR A 99 -6.26 -0.51 -3.81
CA TYR A 99 -7.57 -0.57 -3.15
C TYR A 99 -8.62 -1.20 -4.07
N ARG A 100 -9.38 -2.16 -3.54
CA ARG A 100 -10.42 -2.89 -4.27
C ARG A 100 -11.82 -2.66 -3.72
N ARG A 101 -11.94 -2.48 -2.41
CA ARG A 101 -13.21 -2.34 -1.73
C ARG A 101 -13.09 -1.45 -0.50
N GLU A 102 -14.19 -0.80 -0.15
CA GLU A 102 -14.34 -0.04 1.08
C GLU A 102 -14.90 -0.95 2.19
N CYS A 103 -14.41 -0.76 3.41
CA CYS A 103 -14.93 -1.39 4.62
C CYS A 103 -15.88 -0.45 5.37
N GLN A 104 -16.89 -1.06 5.98
CA GLN A 104 -17.84 -0.46 6.91
C GLN A 104 -17.44 -0.74 8.36
N HIS A 105 -18.17 -0.14 9.30
CA HIS A 105 -17.87 -0.22 10.74
C HIS A 105 -17.98 -1.62 11.37
N ASP A 106 -18.74 -2.51 10.75
CA ASP A 106 -19.11 -3.86 11.21
C ASP A 106 -18.33 -4.95 10.48
N ASP A 107 -17.51 -4.58 9.50
CA ASP A 107 -16.65 -5.52 8.80
C ASP A 107 -15.53 -6.02 9.71
N ILE A 108 -15.27 -7.31 9.62
CA ILE A 108 -14.14 -7.98 10.27
C ILE A 108 -13.11 -8.28 9.19
N VAL A 109 -11.86 -7.87 9.45
CA VAL A 109 -10.78 -7.88 8.47
C VAL A 109 -9.67 -8.82 8.92
N ASP A 110 -9.18 -9.62 7.98
CA ASP A 110 -7.96 -10.39 8.13
C ASP A 110 -6.83 -9.72 7.37
N SER A 111 -5.67 -9.64 8.01
CA SER A 111 -4.42 -9.16 7.44
C SER A 111 -3.46 -10.34 7.23
N LEU A 112 -2.91 -10.44 6.02
CA LEU A 112 -2.05 -11.53 5.59
C LEU A 112 -0.76 -10.95 4.99
N THR A 113 0.36 -11.61 5.24
CA THR A 113 1.68 -11.20 4.74
C THR A 113 2.52 -12.41 4.35
N SER A 114 3.18 -12.30 3.19
CA SER A 114 4.15 -13.28 2.72
C SER A 114 5.37 -12.59 2.12
N VAL A 115 6.51 -13.25 2.14
CA VAL A 115 7.73 -12.74 1.50
C VAL A 115 7.54 -12.74 -0.02
N GLU A 116 7.89 -11.63 -0.67
CA GLU A 116 8.00 -11.59 -2.14
C GLU A 116 9.43 -11.95 -2.55
N PRO A 117 9.65 -13.02 -3.33
CA PRO A 117 10.98 -13.30 -3.85
C PRO A 117 11.40 -12.17 -4.79
N VAL A 118 12.58 -11.60 -4.57
CA VAL A 118 13.15 -10.57 -5.43
C VAL A 118 13.63 -11.22 -6.73
N GLU A 119 12.75 -11.38 -7.71
CA GLU A 119 13.07 -12.07 -8.98
C GLU A 119 13.96 -11.25 -9.94
N ASP A 120 14.28 -9.98 -9.64
CA ASP A 120 15.12 -9.16 -10.53
C ASP A 120 15.99 -8.15 -9.77
N ALA A 121 17.15 -8.62 -9.31
CA ALA A 121 18.16 -7.83 -8.60
C ALA A 121 18.71 -6.64 -9.43
N GLU A 122 18.51 -6.61 -10.74
CA GLU A 122 19.04 -5.55 -11.61
C GLU A 122 18.20 -4.27 -11.62
N LEU A 123 16.93 -4.32 -11.25
CA LEU A 123 16.05 -3.13 -11.30
C LEU A 123 15.92 -2.38 -9.97
N VAL A 124 16.12 -3.05 -8.83
CA VAL A 124 16.04 -2.41 -7.50
C VAL A 124 17.23 -1.48 -7.25
N SER A 125 18.39 -1.79 -7.85
CA SER A 125 19.65 -1.02 -7.72
C SER A 125 19.63 0.37 -8.36
N LYS A 126 18.58 0.74 -9.12
CA LYS A 126 18.50 2.04 -9.82
C LYS A 126 17.57 3.06 -9.17
N ILE A 127 16.89 2.73 -8.06
CA ILE A 127 16.02 3.69 -7.36
C ILE A 127 16.88 4.59 -6.47
N GLN A 128 17.60 5.51 -7.10
CA GLN A 128 18.27 6.59 -6.40
C GLN A 128 17.23 7.66 -6.07
N GLY A 129 16.51 7.45 -4.96
CA GLY A 129 15.52 8.40 -4.45
C GLY A 129 16.19 9.75 -4.14
N THR A 130 15.84 10.79 -4.87
CA THR A 130 16.44 12.14 -4.76
C THR A 130 15.92 12.97 -3.59
N ASN A 131 15.08 12.40 -2.71
CA ASN A 131 14.55 13.10 -1.55
C ASN A 131 14.99 12.40 -0.26
N GLY A 132 16.15 12.80 0.27
CA GLY A 132 16.59 12.48 1.64
C GLY A 132 17.28 11.12 1.86
N SER A 133 17.55 10.34 0.81
CA SER A 133 18.31 9.10 0.96
C SER A 133 19.83 9.37 0.97
N THR A 134 20.49 9.07 2.07
CA THR A 134 21.96 8.94 2.11
C THR A 134 22.36 7.87 1.10
N ALA A 135 23.22 8.23 0.15
CA ALA A 135 23.76 7.32 -0.86
C ALA A 135 24.64 6.25 -0.19
N ALA A 136 24.01 5.24 0.39
CA ALA A 136 24.65 3.99 0.74
C ALA A 136 24.49 3.06 -0.47
N THR A 137 25.59 2.48 -0.93
CA THR A 137 25.60 1.32 -1.80
C THR A 137 24.86 0.20 -1.05
N GLU A 138 23.55 0.05 -1.30
CA GLU A 138 22.70 -0.93 -0.63
C GLU A 138 23.12 -2.33 -1.11
N ASN A 139 23.77 -3.10 -0.23
CA ASN A 139 23.97 -4.52 -0.45
C ASN A 139 22.59 -5.19 -0.50
N ASN A 140 22.30 -5.90 -1.58
CA ASN A 140 20.99 -6.53 -1.85
C ASN A 140 20.54 -7.51 -0.75
N GLU A 141 21.46 -7.99 0.10
CA GLU A 141 21.14 -8.89 1.22
C GLU A 141 20.32 -8.23 2.34
N ASP A 142 20.36 -6.90 2.43
CA ASP A 142 19.69 -6.11 3.48
C ASP A 142 18.30 -5.58 3.07
N LEU A 143 17.85 -5.90 1.84
CA LEU A 143 16.52 -5.56 1.34
C LEU A 143 15.54 -6.72 1.53
N ARG A 144 14.33 -6.39 1.99
CA ARG A 144 13.23 -7.33 2.18
C ARG A 144 11.97 -6.80 1.52
N GLN A 145 11.28 -7.66 0.78
CA GLN A 145 10.02 -7.33 0.12
C GLN A 145 8.91 -8.24 0.65
N PHE A 146 7.74 -7.66 0.87
CA PHE A 146 6.58 -8.37 1.35
C PHE A 146 5.34 -8.03 0.53
N LEU A 147 4.54 -9.05 0.26
CA LEU A 147 3.18 -8.92 -0.23
C LEU A 147 2.22 -8.91 0.93
N HIS A 148 1.19 -8.08 0.81
CA HIS A 148 0.14 -7.93 1.80
C HIS A 148 -1.22 -8.11 1.16
N LEU A 149 -2.14 -8.71 1.92
CA LEU A 149 -3.53 -8.85 1.52
C LEU A 149 -4.42 -8.56 2.73
N LEU A 150 -5.32 -7.60 2.58
CA LEU A 150 -6.47 -7.41 3.47
C LEU A 150 -7.70 -8.03 2.82
N ARG A 151 -8.40 -8.87 3.57
CA ARG A 151 -9.66 -9.48 3.13
C ARG A 151 -10.71 -9.47 4.24
N VAL A 152 -11.98 -9.49 3.87
CA VAL A 152 -13.07 -9.71 4.83
C VAL A 152 -12.97 -11.14 5.36
N SER A 153 -12.98 -11.33 6.68
CA SER A 153 -12.74 -12.65 7.31
C SER A 153 -13.78 -13.71 6.97
N GLY A 154 -15.01 -13.29 6.62
CA GLY A 154 -16.12 -14.20 6.33
C GLY A 154 -16.10 -14.81 4.93
N ASP A 155 -16.11 -13.97 3.91
CA ASP A 155 -16.23 -14.38 2.49
C ASP A 155 -14.90 -14.31 1.72
N GLY A 156 -13.82 -13.85 2.37
CA GLY A 156 -12.49 -13.75 1.78
C GLY A 156 -12.37 -12.68 0.68
N LEU A 157 -13.34 -11.76 0.59
CA LEU A 157 -13.33 -10.73 -0.45
C LEU A 157 -12.19 -9.74 -0.22
N GLU A 158 -11.42 -9.52 -1.28
CA GLU A 158 -10.24 -8.65 -1.28
C GLU A 158 -10.64 -7.19 -1.06
N ILE A 159 -10.08 -6.61 -0.01
CA ILE A 159 -10.25 -5.20 0.36
C ILE A 159 -9.14 -4.37 -0.28
N ASN A 160 -7.90 -4.82 -0.04
CA ASN A 160 -6.68 -4.15 -0.42
C ASN A 160 -5.59 -5.21 -0.61
N ARG A 161 -4.65 -4.94 -1.50
CA ARG A 161 -3.36 -5.63 -1.51
C ARG A 161 -2.23 -4.60 -1.53
N GLY A 162 -1.09 -4.99 -1.01
CA GLY A 162 0.05 -4.12 -0.88
C GLY A 162 1.37 -4.81 -1.19
N ARG A 163 2.37 -3.99 -1.53
CA ARG A 163 3.78 -4.37 -1.53
C ARG A 163 4.51 -3.40 -0.62
N THR A 164 5.35 -3.92 0.27
CA THR A 164 6.28 -3.09 1.05
C THR A 164 7.72 -3.52 0.79
N GLU A 165 8.61 -2.53 0.73
CA GLU A 165 10.05 -2.70 0.59
C GLU A 165 10.72 -2.12 1.83
N TRP A 166 11.59 -2.90 2.46
CA TRP A 166 12.23 -2.58 3.72
C TRP A 166 13.74 -2.68 3.58
N ARG A 167 14.45 -1.72 4.16
CA ARG A 167 15.91 -1.74 4.25
C ARG A 167 16.35 -1.82 5.71
N LYS A 168 17.45 -2.51 5.96
CA LYS A 168 17.99 -2.64 7.31
C LYS A 168 18.36 -1.28 7.91
N LYS A 169 18.01 -1.06 9.18
CA LYS A 169 18.39 0.16 9.88
C LYS A 169 19.91 0.22 10.00
N HIS A 170 20.49 1.37 9.69
CA HIS A 170 21.89 1.62 10.03
C HIS A 170 22.04 1.64 11.56
N ALA A 171 23.08 0.98 12.07
CA ALA A 171 23.44 1.09 13.47
C ALA A 171 23.73 2.57 13.79
N ARG A 172 23.09 3.10 14.83
CA ARG A 172 23.34 4.45 15.34
C ARG A 172 24.67 4.52 16.07
#